data_AF-B4SFL7-F1
#
_entry.id   AF-B4SFL7-F1
#
_cell.length_a   1.000
_cell.length_b   1.000
_cell.length_c   1.000
_cell.angle_alpha   90.00
_cell.angle_beta   90.00
_cell.angle_gamma   90.00
#
_symmetry.space_group_name_H-M   'P 1'
#
loop_
_entity.id
_entity.type
_entity.pdbx_description
1 polymer ?
#
loop_
_entity_poly.entity_id
_entity_poly.type
_entity_poly.pdbx_seq_one_letter_code
_entity_poly.pdbx_strand_id
1 'polypeptide(L)'
;MSGFAIRYIGNCTMQKIIRAGFLYFAFVLGTGFVLGSFRVPFLVPRLGERWAELAEMPIMAFVIFYSAGYILRRFPEINQAGTSLLVGFLALALSVFAELGLATLLQEQTLVAYIASRDKVSGSVYLVLLLVFALMPWLRLRKNEYLKVIS
;
A
#
# COMPACT_ATOMS: atom_id res chain seq x y z
N MET A 1 3.33 28.87 -13.91
CA MET A 1 3.27 27.54 -14.58
C MET A 1 2.68 26.44 -13.68
N SER A 2 1.75 26.78 -12.78
CA SER A 2 1.18 25.86 -11.76
C SER A 2 -0.34 25.62 -11.91
N GLY A 3 -0.99 26.25 -12.90
CA GLY A 3 -2.44 26.12 -13.15
C GLY A 3 -2.83 25.07 -14.20
N PHE A 4 -1.87 24.53 -14.96
CA PHE A 4 -2.17 23.62 -16.07
C PHE A 4 -2.29 22.14 -15.63
N ALA A 5 -1.56 21.75 -14.58
CA ALA A 5 -1.58 20.39 -14.05
C ALA A 5 -2.93 20.01 -13.42
N ILE A 6 -3.67 20.97 -12.88
CA ILE A 6 -5.00 20.73 -12.27
C ILE A 6 -6.07 20.59 -13.35
N ARG A 7 -5.95 21.32 -14.47
CA ARG A 7 -6.94 21.31 -15.58
C ARG A 7 -6.90 20.03 -16.40
N TYR A 8 -5.75 19.35 -16.49
CA TYR A 8 -5.60 18.07 -17.23
C TYR A 8 -6.07 16.83 -16.45
N ILE A 9 -6.32 16.94 -15.14
CA ILE A 9 -7.00 15.90 -14.35
C ILE A 9 -8.45 15.69 -14.84
N GLY A 10 -9.03 16.68 -15.53
CA GLY A 10 -10.43 16.69 -15.97
C GLY A 10 -10.86 15.57 -16.93
N ASN A 11 -9.93 14.90 -17.63
CA ASN A 11 -10.25 13.82 -18.58
C ASN A 11 -9.79 12.42 -18.13
N CYS A 12 -9.03 12.29 -17.03
CA CYS A 12 -8.94 11.01 -16.31
C CYS A 12 -10.19 10.91 -15.46
N THR A 13 -11.17 10.11 -15.89
CA THR A 13 -12.45 9.97 -15.18
C THR A 13 -12.17 9.78 -13.70
N MET A 14 -12.55 10.74 -12.83
CA MET A 14 -12.30 10.69 -11.37
C MET A 14 -12.65 9.31 -10.77
N GLN A 15 -13.68 8.69 -11.33
CA GLN A 15 -14.11 7.32 -11.06
C GLN A 15 -13.02 6.25 -11.26
N LYS A 16 -12.16 6.38 -12.28
CA LYS A 16 -11.02 5.47 -12.54
C LYS A 16 -9.93 5.63 -11.49
N ILE A 17 -9.64 6.85 -11.03
CA ILE A 17 -8.69 7.10 -9.94
C ILE A 17 -9.17 6.42 -8.66
N ILE A 18 -10.44 6.63 -8.31
CA ILE A 18 -11.06 6.01 -7.14
C ILE A 18 -11.06 4.48 -7.27
N ARG A 19 -11.46 3.94 -8.43
CA ARG A 19 -11.44 2.49 -8.67
C ARG A 19 -10.03 1.90 -8.59
N ALA A 20 -9.02 2.56 -9.16
CA ALA A 20 -7.65 2.10 -9.12
C ALA A 20 -7.09 2.12 -7.69
N GLY A 21 -7.32 3.20 -6.94
CA GLY A 21 -6.89 3.29 -5.55
C GLY A 21 -7.62 2.31 -4.64
N PHE A 22 -8.92 2.12 -4.82
CA PHE A 22 -9.68 1.11 -4.09
C PHE A 22 -9.22 -0.31 -4.41
N LEU A 23 -8.94 -0.62 -5.68
CA LEU A 23 -8.44 -1.93 -6.08
C LEU A 23 -7.05 -2.20 -5.50
N TYR A 24 -6.17 -1.19 -5.54
CA TYR A 24 -4.83 -1.27 -4.96
C TYR A 24 -4.88 -1.47 -3.44
N PHE A 25 -5.73 -0.71 -2.75
CA PHE A 25 -6.06 -0.90 -1.34
C PHE A 25 -6.57 -2.31 -1.06
N ALA A 26 -7.55 -2.80 -1.82
CA ALA A 26 -8.17 -4.11 -1.58
C ALA A 26 -7.17 -5.25 -1.72
N PHE A 27 -6.25 -5.20 -2.69
CA PHE A 27 -5.19 -6.19 -2.82
C PHE A 27 -4.23 -6.19 -1.63
N VAL A 28 -3.74 -5.00 -1.23
CA VAL A 28 -2.73 -4.89 -0.17
C VAL A 28 -3.35 -5.18 1.20
N LEU A 29 -4.49 -4.57 1.53
CA LEU A 29 -5.21 -4.83 2.78
C LEU A 29 -5.70 -6.27 2.84
N GLY A 30 -6.32 -6.79 1.78
CA GLY A 30 -6.82 -8.16 1.75
C GLY A 30 -5.71 -9.18 1.97
N THR A 31 -4.55 -8.98 1.33
CA THR A 31 -3.40 -9.86 1.54
C THR A 31 -2.82 -9.71 2.94
N GLY A 32 -2.67 -8.49 3.45
CA GLY A 32 -2.20 -8.23 4.81
C GLY A 32 -3.13 -8.82 5.87
N PHE A 33 -4.44 -8.75 5.67
CA PHE A 33 -5.44 -9.33 6.56
C PHE A 33 -5.39 -10.86 6.56
N VAL A 34 -5.25 -11.49 5.39
CA VAL A 34 -5.10 -12.94 5.26
C VAL A 34 -3.81 -13.38 5.93
N LEU A 35 -2.69 -12.73 5.65
CA LEU A 35 -1.40 -13.02 6.27
C LEU A 35 -1.46 -12.88 7.78
N GLY A 36 -2.02 -11.77 8.30
CA GLY A 36 -2.19 -11.56 9.73
C GLY A 36 -3.10 -12.60 10.39
N SER A 37 -4.18 -12.98 9.71
CA SER A 37 -5.10 -14.04 10.17
C SER A 37 -4.45 -15.41 10.23
N PHE A 38 -3.47 -15.70 9.37
CA PHE A 38 -2.66 -16.92 9.43
C PHE A 38 -1.49 -16.80 10.42
N ARG A 39 -0.89 -15.60 10.54
CA ARG A 39 0.29 -15.35 11.39
C ARG A 39 -0.01 -15.59 12.86
N VAL A 40 -1.10 -15.01 13.36
CA VAL A 40 -1.45 -15.01 14.78
C VAL A 40 -1.67 -16.43 15.33
N PRO A 41 -2.48 -17.31 14.70
CA PRO A 41 -2.69 -18.67 15.22
C PRO A 41 -1.60 -19.68 14.86
N PHE A 42 -0.89 -19.54 13.73
CA PHE A 42 0.05 -20.59 13.24
C PHE A 42 1.54 -20.24 13.33
N LEU A 43 1.95 -18.98 13.11
CA LEU A 43 3.36 -18.60 13.08
C LEU A 43 3.90 -18.14 14.44
N VAL A 44 3.11 -17.36 15.20
CA VAL A 44 3.50 -16.86 16.52
C VAL A 44 3.90 -17.99 17.49
N PRO A 45 3.13 -19.09 17.63
CA PRO A 45 3.51 -20.17 18.56
C PRO A 45 4.68 -21.05 18.08
N ARG A 46 5.13 -20.93 16.82
CA ARG A 46 6.19 -21.81 16.26
C ARG A 46 7.53 -21.12 16.02
N LEU A 47 7.52 -19.84 15.68
CA LEU A 47 8.73 -19.09 15.25
C LEU A 47 9.03 -17.88 16.14
N GLY A 48 8.13 -17.53 17.06
CA GLY A 48 8.21 -16.31 17.86
C GLY A 48 7.74 -15.07 17.08
N GLU A 49 7.28 -14.07 17.82
CA GLU A 49 6.61 -12.87 17.30
C GLU A 49 7.47 -12.09 16.28
N ARG A 50 8.77 -11.94 16.56
CA ARG A 50 9.72 -11.18 15.72
C ARG A 50 10.00 -11.79 14.34
N TRP A 51 10.19 -13.11 14.26
CA TRP A 51 10.48 -13.78 13.00
C TRP A 51 9.25 -13.88 12.11
N ALA A 52 8.08 -14.03 12.74
CA ALA A 52 6.80 -14.02 12.04
C ALA A 52 6.52 -12.65 11.39
N GLU A 53 6.82 -11.55 12.07
CA GLU A 53 6.70 -10.19 11.50
C GLU A 53 7.70 -9.95 10.37
N LEU A 54 8.95 -10.35 10.56
CA LEU A 54 9.99 -10.19 9.54
C LEU A 54 9.69 -10.98 8.26
N ALA A 55 9.01 -12.13 8.36
CA ALA A 55 8.61 -12.92 7.19
C ALA A 55 7.44 -12.28 6.42
N GLU A 56 6.55 -11.55 7.10
CA GLU A 56 5.44 -10.82 6.46
C GLU A 56 5.93 -9.64 5.62
N MET A 57 6.96 -8.92 6.09
CA MET A 57 7.49 -7.73 5.43
C MET A 57 7.94 -7.95 3.95
N PRO A 58 8.74 -8.97 3.59
CA PRO A 58 9.12 -9.23 2.20
C PRO A 58 7.93 -9.69 1.35
N ILE A 59 6.98 -10.42 1.93
CA ILE A 59 5.75 -10.82 1.22
C ILE A 59 4.92 -9.58 0.89
N MET A 60 4.71 -8.70 1.86
CA MET A 60 3.99 -7.43 1.65
C MET A 60 4.70 -6.54 0.63
N ALA A 61 6.03 -6.45 0.67
CA ALA A 61 6.79 -5.74 -0.36
C ALA A 61 6.56 -6.31 -1.78
N PHE A 62 6.51 -7.64 -1.91
CA PHE A 62 6.22 -8.30 -3.18
C PHE A 62 4.79 -8.02 -3.66
N VAL A 63 3.81 -8.05 -2.76
CA VAL A 63 2.40 -7.75 -3.06
C VAL A 63 2.22 -6.30 -3.48
N ILE A 64 2.85 -5.36 -2.77
CA ILE A 64 2.87 -3.93 -3.11
C ILE A 64 3.46 -3.74 -4.50
N PHE A 65 4.62 -4.36 -4.77
CA PHE A 65 5.29 -4.29 -6.06
C PHE A 65 4.38 -4.81 -7.17
N TYR A 66 3.84 -6.02 -7.02
CA TYR A 66 3.01 -6.69 -8.03
C TYR A 66 1.72 -5.92 -8.28
N SER A 67 1.02 -5.53 -7.21
CA SER A 67 -0.25 -4.79 -7.29
C SER A 67 -0.05 -3.44 -7.98
N ALA A 68 1.01 -2.69 -7.63
CA ALA A 68 1.33 -1.42 -8.29
C ALA A 68 1.54 -1.58 -9.80
N GLY A 69 2.11 -2.69 -10.25
CA GLY A 69 2.20 -2.97 -11.69
C GLY A 69 0.89 -3.32 -12.33
N TYR A 70 0.10 -4.11 -11.63
CA TYR A 70 -1.19 -4.55 -12.10
C TYR A 70 -2.14 -3.35 -12.32
N ILE A 71 -2.25 -2.44 -11.35
CA ILE A 71 -3.07 -1.23 -11.51
C ILE A 71 -2.59 -0.30 -12.64
N LEU A 72 -1.27 -0.09 -12.79
CA LEU A 72 -0.73 0.73 -13.89
C LEU A 72 -0.98 0.12 -15.28
N ARG A 73 -0.95 -1.22 -15.38
CA ARG A 73 -1.31 -1.93 -16.63
C ARG A 73 -2.81 -1.91 -16.88
N ARG A 74 -3.62 -2.03 -15.83
CA ARG A 74 -5.08 -2.15 -15.91
C ARG A 74 -5.76 -0.81 -16.22
N PHE A 75 -5.17 0.28 -15.76
CA PHE A 75 -5.66 1.65 -15.90
C PHE A 75 -4.60 2.52 -16.58
N PRO A 76 -4.49 2.50 -17.92
CA PRO A 76 -3.50 3.31 -18.63
C PRO A 76 -3.68 4.82 -18.38
N GLU A 77 -4.86 5.26 -17.95
CA GLU A 77 -5.17 6.65 -17.63
C GLU A 77 -4.43 7.16 -16.39
N ILE A 78 -4.03 6.27 -15.47
CA ILE A 78 -3.25 6.65 -14.29
C ILE A 78 -1.73 6.62 -14.55
N ASN A 79 -1.28 6.37 -15.79
CA ASN A 79 0.13 6.43 -16.20
C ASN A 79 0.68 7.87 -16.30
N GLN A 80 0.24 8.75 -15.41
CA GLN A 80 0.78 10.08 -15.23
C GLN A 80 1.36 10.19 -13.83
N ALA A 81 2.50 10.87 -13.71
CA ALA A 81 3.22 10.97 -12.44
C ALA A 81 2.35 11.54 -11.31
N GLY A 82 1.50 12.54 -11.58
CA GLY A 82 0.59 13.11 -10.57
C GLY A 82 -0.55 12.18 -10.16
N THR A 83 -1.25 11.59 -11.15
CA THR A 83 -2.41 10.72 -10.91
C THR A 83 -2.03 9.43 -10.20
N SER A 84 -0.89 8.83 -10.56
CA SER A 84 -0.36 7.63 -9.91
C SER A 84 -0.05 7.85 -8.43
N LEU A 85 0.47 9.03 -8.11
CA LEU A 85 0.81 9.44 -6.75
C LEU A 85 -0.46 9.67 -5.92
N LEU A 86 -1.50 10.27 -6.50
CA LEU A 86 -2.83 10.39 -5.89
C LEU A 86 -3.46 9.02 -5.62
N VAL A 87 -3.36 8.07 -6.55
CA VAL A 87 -3.84 6.69 -6.36
C VAL A 87 -3.14 6.01 -5.19
N GLY A 88 -1.80 6.15 -5.11
CA GLY A 88 -1.00 5.62 -4.01
C GLY A 88 -1.41 6.20 -2.65
N PHE A 89 -1.55 7.52 -2.56
CA PHE A 89 -1.98 8.19 -1.31
C PHE A 89 -3.42 7.84 -0.92
N LEU A 90 -4.35 7.77 -1.88
CA LEU A 90 -5.74 7.36 -1.61
C LEU A 90 -5.76 5.94 -1.03
N ALA A 91 -5.01 5.02 -1.63
CA ALA A 91 -4.92 3.65 -1.14
C ALA A 91 -4.27 3.57 0.24
N LEU A 92 -3.24 4.38 0.51
CA LEU A 92 -2.63 4.49 1.84
C LEU A 92 -3.61 4.98 2.89
N ALA A 93 -4.34 6.05 2.60
CA ALA A 93 -5.34 6.58 3.52
C ALA A 93 -6.39 5.52 3.85
N LEU A 94 -6.96 4.87 2.83
CA LEU A 94 -7.93 3.78 3.01
C LEU A 94 -7.33 2.61 3.83
N SER A 95 -6.08 2.23 3.55
CA SER A 95 -5.39 1.14 4.26
C SER A 95 -5.23 1.45 5.74
N VAL A 96 -4.77 2.66 6.08
CA VAL A 96 -4.60 3.09 7.47
C VAL A 96 -5.93 3.16 8.19
N PHE A 97 -6.97 3.75 7.58
CA PHE A 97 -8.30 3.79 8.19
C PHE A 97 -8.87 2.39 8.43
N ALA A 98 -8.71 1.49 7.46
CA ALA A 98 -9.18 0.12 7.61
C ALA A 98 -8.37 -0.67 8.64
N GLU A 99 -7.05 -0.51 8.69
CA GLU A 99 -6.19 -1.17 9.68
C GLU A 99 -6.53 -0.71 11.10
N LEU A 100 -6.72 0.59 11.30
CA LEU A 100 -7.16 1.13 12.60
C LEU A 100 -8.56 0.62 12.97
N GLY A 101 -9.49 0.57 12.01
CA GLY A 101 -10.84 0.04 12.24
C GLY A 101 -10.83 -1.45 12.57
N LEU A 102 -10.01 -2.25 11.89
CA LEU A 102 -9.85 -3.68 12.17
C LEU A 102 -9.19 -3.92 13.54
N ALA A 103 -8.18 -3.12 13.90
CA ALA A 103 -7.53 -3.20 15.20
C ALA A 103 -8.51 -2.94 16.35
N THR A 104 -9.38 -1.93 16.23
CA THR A 104 -10.38 -1.63 17.27
C THR A 104 -11.54 -2.62 17.30
N LEU A 105 -11.98 -3.13 16.14
CA LEU A 105 -13.14 -4.05 16.04
C LEU A 105 -12.80 -5.51 16.37
N LEU A 106 -11.63 -6.01 15.95
CA LEU A 106 -11.30 -7.44 16.04
C LEU A 106 -10.37 -7.80 17.18
N GLN A 107 -9.48 -6.89 17.61
CA GLN A 107 -8.46 -7.22 18.59
C GLN A 107 -8.81 -6.77 20.02
N GLU A 108 -9.92 -6.03 20.22
CA GLU A 108 -10.27 -5.35 21.49
C GLU A 108 -9.10 -4.58 22.14
N GLN A 109 -8.07 -4.26 21.36
CA GLN A 109 -6.92 -3.51 21.84
C GLN A 109 -7.19 -2.03 21.61
N THR A 110 -7.07 -1.24 22.68
CA THR A 110 -7.11 0.22 22.55
C THR A 110 -5.94 0.69 21.67
N LEU A 111 -6.18 1.70 20.84
CA LEU A 111 -5.19 2.31 19.93
C LEU A 111 -3.84 2.60 20.63
N VAL A 112 -3.91 2.93 21.93
CA VAL A 112 -2.76 3.18 22.80
C VAL A 112 -1.95 1.90 23.07
N ALA A 113 -2.62 0.76 23.32
CA ALA A 113 -1.97 -0.54 23.50
C ALA A 113 -1.35 -1.07 22.20
N TYR A 114 -1.98 -0.83 21.04
CA TYR A 114 -1.43 -1.19 19.72
C TYR A 114 -0.15 -0.41 19.38
N ILE A 115 -0.10 0.88 19.73
CA ILE A 115 1.10 1.71 19.54
C ILE A 115 2.17 1.38 20.58
N ALA A 116 1.78 1.03 21.81
CA ALA A 116 2.70 0.71 22.91
C ALA A 116 3.29 -0.73 22.82
N SER A 117 2.59 -1.67 22.20
CA SER A 117 3.08 -3.04 21.98
C SER A 117 4.00 -3.18 20.78
N ARG A 118 4.00 -2.20 19.86
CA ARG A 118 4.91 -2.22 18.70
C ARG A 118 6.35 -2.05 19.16
N ASP A 119 7.08 -3.15 19.09
CA ASP A 119 8.53 -3.21 19.24
C ASP A 119 9.18 -2.15 18.33
N LYS A 120 10.05 -1.31 18.90
CA LYS A 120 10.51 -0.03 18.30
C LYS A 120 11.16 -0.20 16.91
N VAL A 121 11.66 -1.40 16.63
CA VAL A 121 12.26 -1.81 15.36
C VAL A 121 11.20 -2.14 14.31
N SER A 122 10.18 -2.93 14.65
CA SER A 122 9.10 -3.36 13.73
C SER A 122 8.25 -2.17 13.26
N GLY A 123 7.99 -1.22 14.18
CA GLY A 123 7.29 0.02 13.85
C GLY A 123 7.98 0.85 12.76
N SER A 124 9.32 0.95 12.80
CA SER A 124 10.09 1.70 11.81
C SER A 124 10.04 1.06 10.42
N VAL A 125 10.16 -0.26 10.34
CA VAL A 125 10.11 -0.98 9.06
C VAL A 125 8.72 -0.91 8.45
N TYR A 126 7.67 -1.00 9.26
CA TYR A 126 6.30 -0.80 8.79
C TYR A 126 6.07 0.61 8.21
N LEU A 127 6.61 1.66 8.85
CA LEU A 127 6.53 3.04 8.33
C LEU A 127 7.26 3.17 6.99
N VAL A 128 8.44 2.55 6.86
CA VAL A 128 9.15 2.49 5.59
C VAL A 128 8.32 1.77 4.54
N LEU A 129 7.65 0.66 4.89
CA LEU A 129 6.81 -0.09 3.97
C LEU A 129 5.58 0.72 3.51
N LEU A 130 4.98 1.52 4.40
CA LEU A 130 3.90 2.46 4.06
C LEU A 130 4.37 3.54 3.08
N LEU A 131 5.55 4.11 3.32
CA LEU A 131 6.13 5.07 2.38
C LEU A 131 6.39 4.43 1.01
N VAL A 132 6.95 3.22 0.99
CA VAL A 132 7.12 2.45 -0.24
C VAL A 132 5.77 2.20 -0.90
N PHE A 133 4.75 1.78 -0.15
CA PHE A 133 3.39 1.53 -0.67
C PHE A 133 2.79 2.75 -1.38
N ALA A 134 2.90 3.94 -0.78
CA ALA A 134 2.40 5.18 -1.37
C ALA A 134 3.18 5.59 -2.63
N LEU A 135 4.51 5.41 -2.63
CA LEU A 135 5.38 5.85 -3.72
C LEU A 135 5.53 4.82 -4.85
N MET A 136 5.20 3.56 -4.59
CA MET A 136 5.43 2.45 -5.52
C MET A 136 4.82 2.67 -6.92
N PRO A 137 3.57 3.15 -7.06
CA PRO A 137 2.97 3.41 -8.37
C PRO A 137 3.78 4.42 -9.19
N TRP A 138 4.27 5.46 -8.53
CA TRP A 138 5.08 6.50 -9.16
C TRP A 138 6.50 6.02 -9.52
N LEU A 139 7.16 5.29 -8.61
CA LEU A 139 8.49 4.71 -8.86
C LEU A 139 8.48 3.77 -10.08
N ARG A 140 7.41 2.98 -10.22
CA ARG A 140 7.26 2.02 -11.31
C ARG A 140 6.99 2.71 -12.65
N LEU A 141 6.29 3.83 -12.66
CA LEU A 141 6.14 4.64 -13.87
C LEU A 141 7.46 5.20 -14.38
N ARG A 142 8.29 5.75 -13.48
CA ARG A 142 9.60 6.30 -13.86
C ARG A 142 10.52 5.28 -14.53
N LYS A 143 10.50 4.02 -14.06
CA LYS A 143 11.28 2.94 -14.69
C LYS A 143 10.84 2.65 -16.12
N ASN A 144 9.54 2.68 -16.40
CA ASN A 144 9.02 2.40 -17.75
C ASN A 144 9.33 3.53 -18.74
N GLU A 145 9.30 4.78 -18.29
CA GLU A 145 9.68 5.95 -19.10
C GLU A 145 11.16 5.88 -19.50
N TYR A 146 12.06 5.53 -18.56
CA TYR A 146 13.49 5.39 -18.83
C TYR A 146 13.81 4.29 -19.86
N LEU A 147 13.10 3.16 -19.82
CA LEU A 147 13.33 2.06 -20.76
C LEU A 147 12.91 2.40 -22.19
N LYS A 148 11.88 3.24 -22.38
CA LYS A 148 11.47 3.72 -23.70
C LYS A 148 12.43 4.73 -24.33
N VAL A 149 13.24 5.42 -23.53
CA VAL A 149 14.22 6.40 -24.03
C VAL A 149 15.49 5.73 -24.55
N ILE A 150 15.74 4.47 -24.17
CA ILE A 150 16.96 3.71 -24.51
C ILE A 150 16.71 2.70 -25.65
N SER A 151 15.45 2.39 -25.97
CA SER A 151 15.04 1.51 -27.09
C SER A 151 14.67 2.30 -28.35
#